data_AF-I3W1K7-F1
#
_entry.id   AF-I3W1K7-F1
#
_cell.length_a   1.000
_cell.length_b   1.000
_cell.length_c   1.000
_cell.angle_alpha   90.00
_cell.angle_beta   90.00
_cell.angle_gamma   90.00
#
_symmetry.space_group_name_H-M   'P 1'
#
loop_
_entity.id
_entity.type
_entity.pdbx_description
1 polymer ?
#
loop_
_entity_poly.entity_id
_entity_poly.type
_entity_poly.pdbx_seq_one_letter_code
_entity_poly.pdbx_strand_id
1 'polypeptide(L)'
;MFRVRFKVGPNTRIEAKVDELVLDETGGVRVFLKSLTAGQLVNDADELAMRGEGYATEAQAAAEGKRWVGALVLGMISEFVGTEFGERGPMGWISPAGLELVSAANPTVRAYNDIAGLQVLSQSPQPVFCRVQATAIAGKNGDAIAAHVREAFSHHADPDERSLLACEMYAASHFMPSEDSRFLMLMIAVEALIEAGTRSAAQVEAIDGLVEHLASLSLSEEERRSLTQTIAGLKTESINSAGKRLAATLGDRTYAGKSPKRFFRDCYDARSDLVHGNLGRPGTETIRGLVGPLEHFVRDLVLERNGFQPRGD
;
A
#
# COMPACT_ATOMS: atom_id res chain seq x y z
N MET A 1 15.98 -10.42 16.69
CA MET A 1 14.78 -10.77 15.90
C MET A 1 14.11 -9.51 15.40
N PHE A 2 13.32 -9.60 14.34
CA PHE A 2 12.36 -8.55 14.01
C PHE A 2 10.93 -9.02 14.20
N ARG A 3 10.02 -8.08 14.43
CA ARG A 3 8.57 -8.28 14.44
C ARG A 3 7.90 -7.12 13.71
N VAL A 4 6.93 -7.44 12.87
CA VAL A 4 6.06 -6.46 12.22
C VAL A 4 4.63 -6.92 12.41
N ARG A 5 3.81 -6.08 13.05
CA ARG A 5 2.37 -6.36 13.15
C ARG A 5 1.63 -5.77 11.97
N PHE A 6 0.56 -6.43 11.57
CA PHE A 6 -0.36 -5.92 10.58
C PHE A 6 -1.75 -6.51 10.80
N LYS A 7 -2.75 -5.80 10.28
CA LYS A 7 -4.10 -6.32 10.17
C LYS A 7 -4.34 -6.75 8.74
N VAL A 8 -5.10 -7.82 8.58
CA VAL A 8 -5.69 -8.16 7.28
C VAL A 8 -7.04 -7.45 7.13
N GLY A 9 -7.45 -7.18 5.89
CA GLY A 9 -8.74 -6.55 5.59
C GLY A 9 -9.91 -7.26 6.31
N PRO A 10 -10.96 -6.53 6.72
CA PRO A 10 -11.99 -7.08 7.61
C PRO A 10 -12.67 -8.31 7.01
N ASN A 11 -12.79 -8.36 5.68
CA ASN A 11 -13.44 -9.44 4.94
C ASN A 11 -12.44 -10.43 4.30
N THR A 12 -11.23 -10.56 4.84
CA THR A 12 -10.17 -11.39 4.24
C THR A 12 -9.31 -12.08 5.29
N ARG A 13 -9.05 -13.38 5.16
CA ARG A 13 -8.10 -14.12 6.03
C ARG A 13 -7.15 -14.95 5.21
N ILE A 14 -6.05 -15.33 5.84
CA ILE A 14 -5.05 -16.24 5.28
C ILE A 14 -5.44 -17.66 5.68
N GLU A 15 -5.97 -18.48 4.78
CA GLU A 15 -6.42 -19.86 5.02
C GLU A 15 -5.21 -20.77 5.25
N ALA A 16 -4.67 -20.68 6.45
CA ALA A 16 -3.64 -21.55 6.96
C ALA A 16 -4.07 -22.00 8.35
N LYS A 17 -4.52 -23.26 8.48
CA LYS A 17 -4.95 -23.86 9.75
C LYS A 17 -3.76 -24.31 10.58
N VAL A 18 -2.85 -23.38 10.83
CA VAL A 18 -1.58 -23.59 11.53
C VAL A 18 -1.37 -22.47 12.55
N ASP A 19 -0.64 -22.78 13.62
CA ASP A 19 -0.22 -21.76 14.59
C ASP A 19 0.79 -20.79 13.97
N GLU A 20 1.65 -21.29 13.08
CA GLU A 20 2.72 -20.53 12.42
C GLU A 20 2.78 -20.90 10.95
N LEU A 21 2.57 -19.91 10.08
CA LEU A 21 2.74 -20.05 8.64
C LEU A 21 4.17 -19.65 8.28
N VAL A 22 5.03 -20.62 8.00
CA VAL A 22 6.44 -20.38 7.67
C VAL A 22 6.56 -19.83 6.25
N LEU A 23 7.11 -18.61 6.14
CA LEU A 23 7.37 -17.94 4.88
C LEU A 23 8.73 -18.37 4.30
N ASP A 24 9.76 -18.44 5.13
CA ASP A 24 11.09 -18.92 4.75
C ASP A 24 11.84 -19.51 5.95
N GLU A 25 12.67 -20.52 5.69
CA GLU A 25 13.54 -21.12 6.69
C GLU A 25 14.83 -21.60 6.03
N THR A 26 15.85 -20.73 6.03
CA THR A 26 17.11 -20.95 5.34
C THR A 26 18.28 -20.46 6.18
N GLY A 27 19.35 -21.25 6.27
CA GLY A 27 20.61 -20.82 6.89
C GLY A 27 20.53 -20.48 8.39
N GLY A 28 19.59 -21.08 9.13
CA GLY A 28 19.35 -20.78 10.54
C GLY A 28 18.52 -19.52 10.78
N VAL A 29 18.07 -18.85 9.72
CA VAL A 29 17.09 -17.77 9.77
C VAL A 29 15.71 -18.34 9.45
N ARG A 30 14.71 -17.94 10.24
CA ARG A 30 13.33 -18.39 10.09
C ARG A 30 12.39 -17.19 10.09
N VAL A 31 11.51 -17.10 9.09
CA VAL A 31 10.51 -16.03 8.95
C VAL A 31 9.12 -16.64 8.82
N PHE A 32 8.17 -16.17 9.61
CA PHE A 32 6.84 -16.76 9.71
C PHE A 32 5.76 -15.74 10.10
N LEU A 33 4.51 -16.05 9.77
CA LEU A 33 3.32 -15.35 10.23
C LEU A 33 2.69 -16.09 11.41
N LYS A 34 2.19 -15.35 12.39
CA LYS A 34 1.49 -15.89 13.56
C LYS A 34 0.40 -14.95 14.05
N SER A 35 -0.69 -15.48 14.59
CA SER A 35 -1.71 -14.66 15.27
C SER A 35 -1.13 -13.86 16.43
N LEU A 36 -1.61 -12.63 16.61
CA LEU A 36 -1.36 -11.87 17.82
C LEU A 36 -2.10 -12.42 19.05
N THR A 37 -3.19 -13.17 18.83
CA THR A 37 -3.96 -13.80 19.90
C THR A 37 -3.37 -15.17 20.22
N ALA A 38 -2.96 -15.37 21.48
CA ALA A 38 -2.39 -16.65 21.91
C ALA A 38 -3.40 -17.80 21.71
N GLY A 39 -2.94 -18.88 21.08
CA GLY A 39 -3.75 -20.07 20.80
C GLY A 39 -4.72 -19.93 19.61
N GLN A 40 -4.72 -18.80 18.92
CA GLN A 40 -5.49 -18.61 17.69
C GLN A 40 -4.64 -18.99 16.47
N LEU A 41 -5.23 -19.76 15.55
CA LEU A 41 -4.61 -20.12 14.28
C LEU A 41 -4.52 -18.92 13.34
N VAL A 42 -3.61 -18.99 12.36
CA VAL A 42 -3.42 -17.93 11.36
C VAL A 42 -4.71 -17.64 10.57
N ASN A 43 -5.50 -18.65 10.23
CA ASN A 43 -6.75 -18.49 9.48
C ASN A 43 -7.89 -17.79 10.24
N ASP A 44 -7.83 -17.80 11.56
CA ASP A 44 -8.86 -17.18 12.40
C ASP A 44 -8.45 -15.76 12.83
N ALA A 45 -7.24 -15.30 12.48
CA ALA A 45 -6.66 -14.07 12.98
C ALA A 45 -6.96 -12.84 12.10
N ASP A 46 -7.41 -11.77 12.74
CA ASP A 46 -7.58 -10.44 12.12
C ASP A 46 -6.28 -9.64 12.16
N GLU A 47 -5.44 -9.98 13.13
CA GLU A 47 -4.17 -9.34 13.38
C GLU A 47 -3.08 -10.40 13.48
N LEU A 48 -2.06 -10.20 12.67
CA LEU A 48 -0.93 -11.10 12.55
C LEU A 48 0.35 -10.34 12.89
N ALA A 49 1.37 -11.09 13.27
CA ALA A 49 2.74 -10.63 13.26
C ALA A 49 3.55 -11.46 12.27
N MET A 50 4.29 -10.78 11.41
CA MET A 50 5.45 -11.37 10.76
C MET A 50 6.64 -11.29 11.70
N ARG A 51 7.31 -12.42 11.94
CA ARG A 51 8.48 -12.51 12.80
C ARG A 51 9.65 -13.09 12.02
N GLY A 52 10.83 -12.52 12.23
CA GLY A 52 12.09 -13.05 11.71
C GLY A 52 13.07 -13.31 12.84
N GLU A 53 13.60 -14.53 12.87
CA GLU A 53 14.47 -15.05 13.92
C GLU A 53 15.79 -15.58 13.33
N GLY A 54 16.86 -15.61 14.13
CA GLY A 54 18.16 -16.16 13.73
C GLY A 54 19.22 -15.14 13.26
N TYR A 55 18.98 -13.83 13.42
CA TYR A 55 19.93 -12.79 13.01
C TYR A 55 21.04 -12.57 14.04
N ALA A 56 22.27 -12.37 13.55
CA ALA A 56 23.45 -12.18 14.39
C ALA A 56 23.51 -10.79 15.04
N THR A 57 22.91 -9.78 14.40
CA THR A 57 22.94 -8.39 14.89
C THR A 57 21.59 -7.70 14.75
N GLU A 58 21.39 -6.64 15.53
CA GLU A 58 20.23 -5.75 15.43
C GLU A 58 20.13 -5.09 14.04
N ALA A 59 21.25 -4.59 13.51
CA ALA A 59 21.29 -3.96 12.19
C ALA A 59 20.89 -4.94 11.07
N GLN A 60 21.34 -6.20 11.14
CA GLN A 60 20.93 -7.24 10.20
C GLN A 60 19.42 -7.53 10.30
N ALA A 61 18.89 -7.67 11.51
CA ALA A 61 17.46 -7.89 11.72
C ALA A 61 16.61 -6.70 11.22
N ALA A 62 17.09 -5.47 11.36
CA ALA A 62 16.42 -4.27 10.85
C ALA A 62 16.38 -4.23 9.32
N ALA A 63 17.54 -4.46 8.68
CA ALA A 63 17.66 -4.44 7.22
C ALA A 63 16.81 -5.55 6.58
N GLU A 64 16.89 -6.78 7.11
CA GLU A 64 16.08 -7.90 6.64
C GLU A 64 14.60 -7.68 6.92
N GLY A 65 14.25 -7.16 8.10
CA GLY A 65 12.87 -6.81 8.44
C GLY A 65 12.25 -5.83 7.44
N LYS A 66 12.98 -4.80 7.01
CA LYS A 66 12.50 -3.86 5.98
C LYS A 66 12.24 -4.56 4.64
N ARG A 67 13.14 -5.44 4.20
CA ARG A 67 12.97 -6.22 2.97
C ARG A 67 11.76 -7.15 3.05
N TRP A 68 11.58 -7.83 4.18
CA TRP A 68 10.43 -8.69 4.41
C TRP A 68 9.11 -7.91 4.43
N VAL A 69 9.08 -6.68 4.94
CA VAL A 69 7.88 -5.82 4.84
C VAL A 69 7.52 -5.56 3.38
N GLY A 70 8.49 -5.19 2.54
CA GLY A 70 8.26 -4.99 1.10
C GLY A 70 7.71 -6.25 0.42
N ALA A 71 8.34 -7.40 0.68
CA ALA A 71 7.89 -8.70 0.14
C ALA A 71 6.50 -9.09 0.63
N LEU A 72 6.19 -8.88 1.91
CA LEU A 72 4.88 -9.14 2.50
C LEU A 72 3.80 -8.29 1.83
N VAL A 73 4.03 -6.99 1.67
CA VAL A 73 3.10 -6.06 1.03
C VAL A 73 2.80 -6.49 -0.41
N LEU A 74 3.84 -6.83 -1.19
CA LEU A 74 3.69 -7.25 -2.58
C LEU A 74 2.99 -8.61 -2.72
N GLY A 75 3.31 -9.57 -1.85
CA GLY A 75 2.64 -10.87 -1.86
C GLY A 75 1.18 -10.81 -1.38
N MET A 76 0.82 -9.84 -0.54
CA MET A 76 -0.56 -9.65 -0.09
C MET A 76 -1.41 -8.97 -1.17
N ILE A 77 -0.88 -7.90 -1.80
CA ILE A 77 -1.63 -7.21 -2.86
C ILE A 77 -1.86 -8.12 -4.07
N SER A 78 -0.93 -9.03 -4.41
CA SER A 78 -1.15 -10.00 -5.49
C SER A 78 -2.35 -10.90 -5.26
N GLU A 79 -2.65 -11.20 -4.00
CA GLU A 79 -3.78 -12.01 -3.55
C GLU A 79 -5.04 -11.19 -3.20
N PHE A 80 -5.07 -9.91 -3.56
CA PHE A 80 -6.13 -8.97 -3.19
C PHE A 80 -6.36 -8.85 -1.68
N VAL A 81 -5.30 -9.05 -0.89
CA VAL A 81 -5.33 -8.90 0.56
C VAL A 81 -4.85 -7.52 0.94
N GLY A 82 -5.77 -6.67 1.41
CA GLY A 82 -5.40 -5.40 2.04
C GLY A 82 -4.72 -5.65 3.40
N THR A 83 -3.52 -5.09 3.60
CA THR A 83 -2.81 -5.16 4.88
C THR A 83 -2.52 -3.78 5.48
N GLU A 84 -2.91 -3.57 6.73
CA GLU A 84 -2.67 -2.32 7.47
C GLU A 84 -1.60 -2.53 8.54
N PHE A 85 -0.45 -1.83 8.43
CA PHE A 85 0.66 -1.92 9.39
C PHE A 85 0.51 -0.98 10.61
N GLY A 86 -0.51 -0.13 10.60
CA GLY A 86 -0.92 0.70 11.73
C GLY A 86 -0.02 1.89 12.03
N GLU A 87 0.92 2.26 11.15
CA GLU A 87 1.88 3.36 11.36
C GLU A 87 1.20 4.72 11.65
N ARG A 88 -0.03 4.90 11.15
CA ARG A 88 -0.84 6.11 11.35
C ARG A 88 -2.03 5.91 12.31
N GLY A 89 -2.14 4.74 12.93
CA GLY A 89 -3.21 4.42 13.87
C GLY A 89 -2.95 4.98 15.28
N PRO A 90 -3.97 5.05 16.16
CA PRO A 90 -3.77 5.43 17.54
C PRO A 90 -2.76 4.48 18.21
N MET A 91 -1.74 5.04 18.87
CA MET A 91 -0.76 4.24 19.59
C MET A 91 -1.36 3.68 20.87
N GLY A 92 -1.38 2.36 20.99
CA GLY A 92 -1.58 1.70 22.28
C GLY A 92 -0.37 1.96 23.17
N TRP A 93 -0.59 2.52 24.36
CA TRP A 93 0.47 2.85 25.29
C TRP A 93 0.17 2.30 26.68
N ILE A 94 0.99 1.36 27.13
CA ILE A 94 1.10 0.95 28.53
C ILE A 94 2.29 1.69 29.13
N SER A 95 2.09 2.22 30.34
CA SER A 95 3.14 2.94 31.05
C SER A 95 4.32 2.02 31.39
N PRO A 96 5.55 2.56 31.55
CA PRO A 96 6.71 1.78 31.97
C PRO A 96 6.47 0.97 33.26
N ALA A 97 5.79 1.56 34.25
CA ALA A 97 5.40 0.88 35.48
C ALA A 97 4.45 -0.31 35.23
N GLY A 98 3.53 -0.19 34.26
CA GLY A 98 2.67 -1.30 33.84
C GLY A 98 3.45 -2.43 33.17
N LEU A 99 4.45 -2.13 32.34
CA LEU A 99 5.32 -3.14 31.73
C LEU A 99 6.23 -3.82 32.77
N GLU A 100 6.71 -3.07 33.76
CA GLU A 100 7.48 -3.62 34.88
C GLU A 100 6.63 -4.56 35.72
N LEU A 101 5.36 -4.25 36.00
CA LEU A 101 4.44 -5.14 36.69
C LEU A 101 4.24 -6.47 35.94
N VAL A 102 4.08 -6.43 34.61
CA VAL A 102 3.95 -7.64 33.77
C VAL A 102 5.24 -8.47 33.78
N SER A 103 6.40 -7.81 33.70
CA SER A 103 7.71 -8.46 33.72
C SER A 103 8.04 -9.03 35.11
N ALA A 104 7.65 -8.35 36.19
CA ALA A 104 7.83 -8.81 37.56
C ALA A 104 6.94 -10.02 37.88
N ALA A 105 5.73 -10.06 37.31
CA ALA A 105 4.84 -11.21 37.41
C ALA A 105 5.32 -12.44 36.61
N ASN A 106 6.21 -12.24 35.62
CA ASN A 106 6.72 -13.31 34.76
C ASN A 106 8.24 -13.14 34.53
N PRO A 107 9.11 -13.62 35.45
CA PRO A 107 10.55 -13.35 35.41
C PRO A 107 11.29 -13.89 34.19
N THR A 108 10.68 -14.80 33.44
CA THR A 108 11.26 -15.46 32.25
C THR A 108 10.99 -14.69 30.95
N VAL A 109 10.17 -13.62 31.00
CA VAL A 109 9.80 -12.84 29.82
C VAL A 109 10.12 -11.37 30.00
N ARG A 110 10.21 -10.64 28.89
CA ARG A 110 10.32 -9.17 28.89
C ARG A 110 9.10 -8.56 28.22
N ALA A 111 8.38 -7.72 28.94
CA ALA A 111 7.20 -7.04 28.42
C ALA A 111 7.58 -5.82 27.57
N TYR A 112 6.90 -5.65 26.43
CA TYR A 112 7.05 -4.53 25.51
C TYR A 112 5.68 -3.94 25.16
N ASN A 113 5.66 -2.63 24.89
CA ASN A 113 4.51 -2.00 24.23
C ASN A 113 4.33 -2.58 22.82
N ASP A 114 3.08 -2.89 22.46
CA ASP A 114 2.73 -3.35 21.11
C ASP A 114 2.56 -2.17 20.15
N ILE A 115 3.69 -1.63 19.66
CA ILE A 115 3.71 -0.47 18.75
C ILE A 115 3.59 -0.89 17.27
N ALA A 116 3.16 0.04 16.41
CA ALA A 116 3.05 -0.18 14.96
C ALA A 116 4.41 -0.26 14.27
N GLY A 117 4.45 -0.89 13.09
CA GLY A 117 5.65 -0.94 12.26
C GLY A 117 6.69 -1.99 12.69
N LEU A 118 7.90 -1.83 12.16
CA LEU A 118 9.04 -2.73 12.40
C LEU A 118 9.63 -2.52 13.80
N GLN A 119 9.65 -3.58 14.60
CA GLN A 119 10.32 -3.63 15.89
C GLN A 119 11.52 -4.60 15.82
N VAL A 120 12.67 -4.16 16.30
CA VAL A 120 13.87 -5.00 16.45
C VAL A 120 14.16 -5.21 17.93
N LEU A 121 14.27 -6.47 18.34
CA LEU A 121 14.31 -6.87 19.74
C LEU A 121 15.30 -8.01 19.97
N SER A 122 15.80 -8.13 21.21
CA SER A 122 16.55 -9.31 21.66
C SER A 122 15.64 -10.54 21.68
N GLN A 123 16.17 -11.69 21.26
CA GLN A 123 15.44 -12.97 21.33
C GLN A 123 15.39 -13.55 22.75
N SER A 124 16.34 -13.17 23.60
CA SER A 124 16.43 -13.63 24.99
C SER A 124 16.51 -12.42 25.94
N PRO A 125 15.71 -12.39 27.02
CA PRO A 125 14.62 -13.33 27.35
C PRO A 125 13.41 -13.22 26.40
N GLN A 126 12.48 -14.18 26.44
CA GLN A 126 11.34 -14.25 25.51
C GLN A 126 10.47 -12.98 25.57
N PRO A 127 10.18 -12.29 24.45
CA PRO A 127 9.38 -11.06 24.46
C PRO A 127 7.87 -11.33 24.56
N VAL A 128 7.15 -10.54 25.36
CA VAL A 128 5.68 -10.51 25.47
C VAL A 128 5.14 -9.11 25.15
N PHE A 129 4.01 -9.02 24.44
CA PHE A 129 3.41 -7.78 23.94
C PHE A 129 1.98 -7.60 24.49
N CYS A 130 1.56 -6.36 24.76
CA CYS A 130 0.27 -6.06 25.42
C CYS A 130 -0.60 -5.07 24.62
N ARG A 131 -1.90 -5.41 24.37
CA ARG A 131 -2.87 -4.63 23.55
C ARG A 131 -4.36 -4.98 23.84
N VAL A 132 -5.34 -4.20 23.33
CA VAL A 132 -6.82 -4.41 23.43
C VAL A 132 -7.52 -4.30 22.05
N GLN A 133 -8.43 -5.22 21.65
CA GLN A 133 -9.20 -5.14 20.37
C GLN A 133 -10.38 -6.14 20.13
N ALA A 134 -11.23 -5.92 19.09
CA ALA A 134 -12.28 -6.84 18.55
C ALA A 134 -12.73 -6.55 17.07
N THR A 135 -12.96 -7.55 16.18
CA THR A 135 -13.65 -7.46 14.84
C THR A 135 -14.08 -8.86 14.24
N ALA A 136 -14.75 -8.93 13.05
CA ALA A 136 -15.36 -10.13 12.40
C ALA A 136 -14.89 -10.38 10.92
N ILE A 137 -15.16 -11.56 10.30
CA ILE A 137 -14.27 -12.24 9.32
C ILE A 137 -14.91 -12.95 8.07
N ALA A 138 -14.20 -13.00 6.91
CA ALA A 138 -14.35 -13.96 5.77
C ALA A 138 -12.97 -14.43 5.18
N GLY A 139 -12.83 -15.62 4.57
CA GLY A 139 -11.52 -16.28 4.24
C GLY A 139 -10.96 -16.22 2.79
N LYS A 140 -9.63 -16.42 2.61
CA LYS A 140 -8.84 -16.54 1.34
C LYS A 140 -7.69 -17.56 1.46
N ASN A 141 -7.23 -18.20 0.37
CA ASN A 141 -6.20 -19.27 0.40
C ASN A 141 -4.84 -18.84 1.00
N GLY A 142 -4.37 -19.50 2.07
CA GLY A 142 -3.13 -19.14 2.76
C GLY A 142 -1.83 -19.65 2.12
N ASP A 143 -1.88 -20.77 1.39
CA ASP A 143 -0.68 -21.34 0.75
C ASP A 143 -0.23 -20.50 -0.45
N ALA A 144 -1.19 -19.94 -1.21
CA ALA A 144 -0.92 -19.00 -2.30
C ALA A 144 -0.24 -17.72 -1.81
N ILE A 145 -0.73 -17.15 -0.70
CA ILE A 145 -0.12 -15.98 -0.05
C ILE A 145 1.33 -16.27 0.35
N ALA A 146 1.60 -17.40 0.99
CA ALA A 146 2.95 -17.77 1.39
C ALA A 146 3.89 -17.95 0.18
N ALA A 147 3.41 -18.53 -0.92
CA ALA A 147 4.18 -18.69 -2.15
C ALA A 147 4.54 -17.33 -2.79
N HIS A 148 3.59 -16.41 -2.91
CA HIS A 148 3.82 -15.10 -3.50
C HIS A 148 4.72 -14.20 -2.67
N VAL A 149 4.62 -14.23 -1.34
CA VAL A 149 5.53 -13.50 -0.46
C VAL A 149 6.97 -14.02 -0.63
N ARG A 150 7.16 -15.34 -0.74
CA ARG A 150 8.48 -15.95 -0.97
C ARG A 150 9.05 -15.58 -2.35
N GLU A 151 8.21 -15.59 -3.38
CA GLU A 151 8.61 -15.17 -4.73
C GLU A 151 9.04 -13.70 -4.75
N ALA A 152 8.26 -12.79 -4.13
CA ALA A 152 8.60 -11.37 -4.05
C ALA A 152 9.94 -11.13 -3.34
N PHE A 153 10.19 -11.86 -2.25
CA PHE A 153 11.47 -11.80 -1.54
C PHE A 153 12.64 -12.30 -2.40
N SER A 154 12.44 -13.40 -3.13
CA SER A 154 13.47 -13.99 -4.01
C SER A 154 13.84 -13.11 -5.20
N HIS A 155 12.91 -12.27 -5.67
CA HIS A 155 13.14 -11.30 -6.73
C HIS A 155 13.83 -10.01 -6.24
N HIS A 156 14.18 -9.92 -4.96
CA HIS A 156 14.70 -8.70 -4.34
C HIS A 156 13.79 -7.48 -4.58
N ALA A 157 12.47 -7.69 -4.60
CA ALA A 157 11.54 -6.58 -4.78
C ALA A 157 11.65 -5.62 -3.59
N ASP A 158 12.18 -4.41 -3.84
CA ASP A 158 12.31 -3.32 -2.88
C ASP A 158 11.39 -2.18 -3.34
N PRO A 159 10.11 -2.18 -2.92
CA PRO A 159 9.16 -1.22 -3.42
C PRO A 159 9.53 0.19 -3.00
N ASP A 160 9.49 1.11 -3.98
CA ASP A 160 9.74 2.53 -3.73
C ASP A 160 8.64 3.16 -2.86
N GLU A 161 8.89 4.36 -2.35
CA GLU A 161 7.96 5.06 -1.45
C GLU A 161 6.58 5.29 -2.08
N ARG A 162 6.51 5.45 -3.39
CA ARG A 162 5.25 5.60 -4.14
C ARG A 162 4.46 4.30 -4.17
N SER A 163 5.14 3.18 -4.40
CA SER A 163 4.54 1.85 -4.37
C SER A 163 4.03 1.51 -2.97
N LEU A 164 4.80 1.82 -1.94
CA LEU A 164 4.38 1.66 -0.55
C LEU A 164 3.15 2.50 -0.22
N LEU A 165 3.13 3.79 -0.63
CA LEU A 165 1.97 4.66 -0.45
C LEU A 165 0.75 4.13 -1.22
N ALA A 166 0.92 3.65 -2.46
CA ALA A 166 -0.16 3.05 -3.22
C ALA A 166 -0.73 1.80 -2.55
N CYS A 167 0.12 0.94 -1.99
CA CYS A 167 -0.29 -0.22 -1.20
C CYS A 167 -1.04 0.17 0.08
N GLU A 168 -0.60 1.23 0.77
CA GLU A 168 -1.29 1.76 1.96
C GLU A 168 -2.71 2.22 1.61
N MET A 169 -2.86 2.99 0.53
CA MET A 169 -4.17 3.47 0.07
C MET A 169 -5.03 2.31 -0.44
N TYR A 170 -4.45 1.36 -1.18
CA TYR A 170 -5.12 0.14 -1.60
C TYR A 170 -5.68 -0.63 -0.39
N ALA A 171 -4.86 -0.86 0.64
CA ALA A 171 -5.27 -1.53 1.86
C ALA A 171 -6.39 -0.76 2.56
N ALA A 172 -6.25 0.56 2.72
CA ALA A 172 -7.26 1.43 3.33
C ALA A 172 -8.61 1.35 2.60
N SER A 173 -8.63 1.14 1.29
CA SER A 173 -9.86 1.03 0.50
C SER A 173 -10.79 -0.09 0.99
N HIS A 174 -10.23 -1.18 1.53
CA HIS A 174 -11.00 -2.30 2.09
C HIS A 174 -11.71 -1.97 3.41
N PHE A 175 -11.32 -0.87 4.06
CA PHE A 175 -11.91 -0.40 5.32
C PHE A 175 -12.88 0.77 5.10
N MET A 176 -13.10 1.20 3.85
CA MET A 176 -13.99 2.32 3.56
C MET A 176 -15.47 1.91 3.66
N PRO A 177 -16.33 2.75 4.27
CA PRO A 177 -17.72 2.39 4.54
C PRO A 177 -18.66 2.53 3.33
N SER A 178 -18.21 3.17 2.24
CA SER A 178 -19.02 3.40 1.04
C SER A 178 -18.23 3.15 -0.24
N GLU A 179 -18.92 2.79 -1.32
CA GLU A 179 -18.30 2.57 -2.64
C GLU A 179 -17.65 3.84 -3.20
N ASP A 180 -18.25 5.02 -2.97
CA ASP A 180 -17.64 6.31 -3.34
C ASP A 180 -16.31 6.51 -2.60
N SER A 181 -16.27 6.25 -1.29
CA SER A 181 -15.05 6.36 -0.49
C SER A 181 -13.99 5.32 -0.90
N ARG A 182 -14.41 4.08 -1.16
CA ARG A 182 -13.53 3.01 -1.64
C ARG A 182 -12.93 3.34 -3.01
N PHE A 183 -13.77 3.82 -3.94
CA PHE A 183 -13.36 4.28 -5.26
C PHE A 183 -12.34 5.42 -5.17
N LEU A 184 -12.62 6.46 -4.38
CA LEU A 184 -11.69 7.58 -4.20
C LEU A 184 -10.37 7.12 -3.57
N MET A 185 -10.40 6.21 -2.60
CA MET A 185 -9.19 5.67 -1.99
C MET A 185 -8.33 4.89 -3.00
N LEU A 186 -8.97 4.06 -3.85
CA LEU A 186 -8.27 3.38 -4.95
C LEU A 186 -7.71 4.37 -5.98
N MET A 187 -8.42 5.46 -6.27
CA MET A 187 -7.91 6.53 -7.15
C MET A 187 -6.70 7.25 -6.55
N ILE A 188 -6.66 7.47 -5.23
CA ILE A 188 -5.48 8.01 -4.56
C ILE A 188 -4.31 7.03 -4.69
N ALA A 189 -4.56 5.71 -4.59
CA ALA A 189 -3.53 4.70 -4.84
C ALA A 189 -2.94 4.80 -6.26
N VAL A 190 -3.79 5.00 -7.29
CA VAL A 190 -3.33 5.26 -8.67
C VAL A 190 -2.53 6.56 -8.73
N GLU A 191 -3.04 7.65 -8.16
CA GLU A 191 -2.40 8.97 -8.20
C GLU A 191 -1.02 8.96 -7.51
N ALA A 192 -0.83 8.17 -6.45
CA ALA A 192 0.45 7.98 -5.78
C ALA A 192 1.54 7.39 -6.70
N LEU A 193 1.14 6.59 -7.70
CA LEU A 193 2.04 5.98 -8.69
C LEU A 193 2.33 6.90 -9.88
N ILE A 194 1.59 7.99 -10.06
CA ILE A 194 1.74 8.89 -11.20
C ILE A 194 2.95 9.79 -11.01
N GLU A 195 3.84 9.78 -11.99
CA GLU A 195 4.97 10.70 -12.09
C GLU A 195 4.79 11.61 -13.28
N ALA A 196 4.48 12.88 -13.01
CA ALA A 196 4.38 13.89 -14.05
C ALA A 196 5.78 14.22 -14.60
N GLY A 197 5.96 14.02 -15.90
CA GLY A 197 7.20 14.37 -16.58
C GLY A 197 7.22 15.83 -17.04
N THR A 198 8.40 16.32 -17.40
CA THR A 198 8.51 17.52 -18.23
C THR A 198 8.00 17.20 -19.64
N ARG A 199 7.27 18.14 -20.25
CA ARG A 199 6.87 18.02 -21.65
C ARG A 199 8.10 18.01 -22.58
N SER A 200 7.89 17.61 -23.82
CA SER A 200 8.97 17.59 -24.83
C SER A 200 9.61 18.98 -24.99
N ALA A 201 10.89 19.02 -25.39
CA ALA A 201 11.62 20.28 -25.58
C ALA A 201 10.87 21.26 -26.49
N ALA A 202 10.30 20.77 -27.60
CA ALA A 202 9.50 21.58 -28.52
C ALA A 202 8.22 22.15 -27.87
N GLN A 203 7.55 21.39 -26.99
CA GLN A 203 6.40 21.91 -26.24
C GLN A 203 6.81 22.94 -25.20
N VAL A 204 7.93 22.71 -24.51
CA VAL A 204 8.48 23.66 -23.52
C VAL A 204 8.84 24.97 -24.21
N GLU A 205 9.54 24.92 -25.34
CA GLU A 205 9.89 26.09 -26.16
C GLU A 205 8.66 26.87 -26.63
N ALA A 206 7.62 26.17 -27.11
CA ALA A 206 6.36 26.82 -27.49
C ALA A 206 5.68 27.51 -26.30
N ILE A 207 5.72 26.90 -25.11
CA ILE A 207 5.16 27.48 -23.88
C ILE A 207 5.98 28.69 -23.43
N ASP A 208 7.31 28.64 -23.57
CA ASP A 208 8.21 29.76 -23.29
C ASP A 208 7.90 30.95 -24.21
N GLY A 209 7.70 30.72 -25.50
CA GLY A 209 7.27 31.77 -26.43
C GLY A 209 5.92 32.41 -26.05
N LEU A 210 4.97 31.63 -25.50
CA LEU A 210 3.71 32.19 -24.99
C LEU A 210 3.93 33.06 -23.75
N VAL A 211 4.78 32.63 -22.82
CA VAL A 211 5.14 33.40 -21.62
C VAL A 211 5.84 34.71 -22.01
N GLU A 212 6.76 34.68 -22.97
CA GLU A 212 7.41 35.88 -23.50
C GLU A 212 6.41 36.81 -24.17
N HIS A 213 5.44 36.28 -24.92
CA HIS A 213 4.41 37.10 -25.55
C HIS A 213 3.55 37.86 -24.52
N LEU A 214 3.27 37.27 -23.35
CA LEU A 214 2.56 37.96 -22.27
C LEU A 214 3.30 39.23 -21.81
N ALA A 215 4.64 39.30 -21.96
CA ALA A 215 5.42 40.49 -21.65
C ALA A 215 5.06 41.68 -22.54
N SER A 216 4.62 41.41 -23.78
CA SER A 216 4.24 42.44 -24.77
C SER A 216 2.80 42.94 -24.62
N LEU A 217 1.97 42.27 -23.81
CA LEU A 217 0.56 42.63 -23.64
C LEU A 217 0.39 43.73 -22.59
N SER A 218 -0.62 44.58 -22.80
CA SER A 218 -1.03 45.63 -21.84
C SER A 218 -1.91 45.03 -20.72
N LEU A 219 -1.32 44.13 -19.93
CA LEU A 219 -1.91 43.52 -18.75
C LEU A 219 -1.42 44.20 -17.47
N SER A 220 -2.26 44.25 -16.44
CA SER A 220 -1.81 44.61 -15.09
C SER A 220 -0.74 43.63 -14.60
N GLU A 221 0.07 44.06 -13.63
CA GLU A 221 1.12 43.21 -13.07
C GLU A 221 0.54 41.92 -12.45
N GLU A 222 -0.62 42.03 -11.80
CA GLU A 222 -1.30 40.90 -11.16
C GLU A 222 -1.81 39.88 -12.19
N GLU A 223 -2.50 40.34 -13.23
CA GLU A 223 -2.99 39.47 -14.32
C GLU A 223 -1.84 38.81 -15.07
N ARG A 224 -0.78 39.58 -15.38
CA ARG A 224 0.42 39.07 -16.05
C ARG A 224 1.09 37.98 -15.23
N ARG A 225 1.25 38.17 -13.92
CA ARG A 225 1.84 37.19 -13.02
C ARG A 225 0.99 35.93 -12.95
N SER A 226 -0.32 36.06 -12.77
CA SER A 226 -1.26 34.93 -12.69
C SER A 226 -1.25 34.09 -13.99
N LEU A 227 -1.33 34.75 -15.15
CA LEU A 227 -1.29 34.09 -16.46
C LEU A 227 0.07 33.45 -16.74
N THR A 228 1.16 34.14 -16.42
CA THR A 228 2.52 33.60 -16.58
C THR A 228 2.70 32.33 -15.77
N GLN A 229 2.28 32.32 -14.51
CA GLN A 229 2.35 31.13 -13.65
C GLN A 229 1.49 29.99 -14.19
N THR A 230 0.26 30.30 -14.64
CA THR A 230 -0.66 29.30 -15.21
C THR A 230 -0.08 28.66 -16.48
N ILE A 231 0.43 29.48 -17.41
CA ILE A 231 1.01 29.00 -18.67
C ILE A 231 2.34 28.27 -18.42
N ALA A 232 3.21 28.80 -17.56
CA ALA A 232 4.46 28.13 -17.19
C ALA A 232 4.20 26.76 -16.55
N GLY A 233 3.11 26.62 -15.79
CA GLY A 233 2.67 25.33 -15.26
C GLY A 233 2.39 24.27 -16.33
N LEU A 234 2.05 24.67 -17.56
CA LEU A 234 1.81 23.75 -18.68
C LEU A 234 3.09 23.06 -19.17
N LYS A 235 4.29 23.48 -18.73
CA LYS A 235 5.55 22.79 -19.04
C LYS A 235 5.63 21.42 -18.39
N THR A 236 4.89 21.24 -17.31
CA THR A 236 4.71 19.95 -16.66
C THR A 236 3.54 19.22 -17.32
N GLU A 237 3.68 17.91 -17.45
CA GLU A 237 2.61 17.06 -17.93
C GLU A 237 1.39 17.08 -16.98
N SER A 238 0.17 17.01 -17.53
CA SER A 238 -1.02 16.88 -16.71
C SER A 238 -1.11 15.49 -16.06
N ILE A 239 -1.74 15.40 -14.90
CA ILE A 239 -1.97 14.13 -14.19
C ILE A 239 -2.68 13.10 -15.09
N ASN A 240 -3.67 13.52 -15.87
CA ASN A 240 -4.36 12.63 -16.82
C ASN A 240 -3.41 12.06 -17.89
N SER A 241 -2.50 12.88 -18.44
CA SER A 241 -1.53 12.39 -19.43
C SER A 241 -0.51 11.45 -18.80
N ALA A 242 0.04 11.84 -17.64
CA ALA A 242 0.99 11.02 -16.89
C ALA A 242 0.37 9.69 -16.46
N GLY A 243 -0.89 9.70 -16.00
CA GLY A 243 -1.64 8.51 -15.64
C GLY A 243 -1.98 7.60 -16.83
N LYS A 244 -2.23 8.16 -18.02
CA LYS A 244 -2.36 7.35 -19.25
C LYS A 244 -1.04 6.72 -19.67
N ARG A 245 0.10 7.39 -19.46
CA ARG A 245 1.43 6.78 -19.67
C ARG A 245 1.64 5.63 -18.69
N LEU A 246 1.36 5.86 -17.41
CA LEU A 246 1.43 4.81 -16.38
C LEU A 246 0.54 3.61 -16.76
N ALA A 247 -0.73 3.84 -17.08
CA ALA A 247 -1.66 2.79 -17.50
C ALA A 247 -1.14 1.98 -18.71
N ALA A 248 -0.36 2.61 -19.60
CA ALA A 248 0.18 1.94 -20.78
C ALA A 248 1.17 0.81 -20.44
N THR A 249 1.79 0.83 -19.26
CA THR A 249 2.76 -0.21 -18.87
C THR A 249 2.12 -1.58 -18.71
N LEU A 250 0.80 -1.63 -18.52
CA LEU A 250 0.01 -2.85 -18.39
C LEU A 250 -0.24 -3.60 -19.72
N GLY A 251 0.26 -3.05 -20.84
CA GLY A 251 0.18 -3.69 -22.16
C GLY A 251 -1.26 -3.97 -22.60
N ASP A 252 -1.52 -5.23 -22.99
CA ASP A 252 -2.78 -5.68 -23.59
C ASP A 252 -3.83 -6.17 -22.57
N ARG A 253 -3.56 -6.04 -21.27
CA ARG A 253 -4.53 -6.38 -20.20
C ARG A 253 -5.83 -5.58 -20.36
N THR A 254 -6.94 -6.12 -19.86
CA THR A 254 -8.25 -5.46 -19.94
C THR A 254 -8.92 -5.30 -18.59
N TYR A 255 -9.59 -4.16 -18.38
CA TYR A 255 -10.32 -3.83 -17.16
C TYR A 255 -11.71 -3.36 -17.53
N ALA A 256 -12.74 -4.02 -17.02
CA ALA A 256 -14.13 -3.83 -17.46
C ALA A 256 -14.29 -3.90 -19.00
N GLY A 257 -13.56 -4.82 -19.65
CA GLY A 257 -13.56 -5.00 -21.11
C GLY A 257 -12.88 -3.88 -21.91
N LYS A 258 -12.11 -2.99 -21.27
CA LYS A 258 -11.45 -1.84 -21.90
C LYS A 258 -9.93 -1.95 -21.78
N SER A 259 -9.22 -1.30 -22.70
CA SER A 259 -7.76 -1.15 -22.59
C SER A 259 -7.37 -0.33 -21.37
N PRO A 260 -6.14 -0.47 -20.84
CA PRO A 260 -5.72 0.18 -19.60
C PRO A 260 -5.86 1.71 -19.67
N LYS A 261 -5.43 2.32 -20.79
CA LYS A 261 -5.55 3.78 -21.02
C LYS A 261 -6.99 4.27 -21.03
N ARG A 262 -7.90 3.51 -21.64
CA ARG A 262 -9.33 3.86 -21.69
C ARG A 262 -9.95 3.71 -20.32
N PHE A 263 -9.66 2.61 -19.63
CA PHE A 263 -10.17 2.34 -18.29
C PHE A 263 -9.71 3.42 -17.30
N PHE A 264 -8.41 3.76 -17.27
CA PHE A 264 -7.89 4.86 -16.45
C PHE A 264 -8.61 6.17 -16.71
N ARG A 265 -8.82 6.55 -17.98
CA ARG A 265 -9.56 7.77 -18.32
C ARG A 265 -10.97 7.76 -17.72
N ASP A 266 -11.69 6.65 -17.86
CA ASP A 266 -13.06 6.56 -17.36
C ASP A 266 -13.10 6.68 -15.82
N CYS A 267 -12.12 6.11 -15.11
CA CYS A 267 -11.98 6.30 -13.66
C CYS A 267 -11.60 7.75 -13.29
N TYR A 268 -10.67 8.36 -14.03
CA TYR A 268 -10.24 9.74 -13.77
C TYR A 268 -11.38 10.74 -13.97
N ASP A 269 -12.19 10.56 -15.02
CA ASP A 269 -13.35 11.39 -15.30
C ASP A 269 -14.40 11.23 -14.17
N ALA A 270 -14.71 9.99 -13.76
CA ALA A 270 -15.62 9.73 -12.64
C ALA A 270 -15.13 10.34 -11.30
N ARG A 271 -13.82 10.26 -11.02
CA ARG A 271 -13.19 10.91 -9.86
C ARG A 271 -13.32 12.41 -9.93
N SER A 272 -13.06 13.00 -11.09
CA SER A 272 -13.21 14.45 -11.30
C SER A 272 -14.64 14.90 -11.02
N ASP A 273 -15.63 14.19 -11.55
CA ASP A 273 -17.04 14.54 -11.36
C ASP A 273 -17.51 14.35 -9.91
N LEU A 274 -17.00 13.34 -9.20
CA LEU A 274 -17.28 13.14 -7.77
C LEU A 274 -16.70 14.24 -6.88
N VAL A 275 -15.45 14.67 -7.12
CA VAL A 275 -14.71 15.58 -6.22
C VAL A 275 -15.01 17.05 -6.51
N HIS A 276 -15.18 17.42 -7.77
CA HIS A 276 -15.34 18.83 -8.17
C HIS A 276 -16.80 19.27 -8.23
N GLY A 277 -17.75 18.41 -7.83
CA GLY A 277 -19.16 18.79 -7.68
C GLY A 277 -19.83 19.18 -9.01
N ASN A 278 -19.34 18.62 -10.13
CA ASN A 278 -19.94 18.85 -11.44
C ASN A 278 -21.41 18.39 -11.41
N LEU A 279 -22.30 19.10 -12.12
CA LEU A 279 -23.72 18.78 -12.22
C LEU A 279 -24.00 17.36 -12.75
N GLY A 280 -23.00 16.72 -13.38
CA GLY A 280 -23.03 15.33 -13.86
C GLY A 280 -22.40 14.31 -12.92
N ARG A 281 -22.68 14.37 -11.61
CA ARG A 281 -22.16 13.38 -10.65
C ARG A 281 -22.51 11.94 -11.11
N PRO A 282 -21.53 11.01 -11.18
CA PRO A 282 -21.81 9.64 -11.60
C PRO A 282 -22.78 8.97 -10.63
N GLY A 283 -23.72 8.20 -11.17
CA GLY A 283 -24.65 7.42 -10.37
C GLY A 283 -23.94 6.30 -9.61
N THR A 284 -24.53 5.85 -8.50
CA THR A 284 -23.96 4.80 -7.64
C THR A 284 -23.61 3.51 -8.40
N GLU A 285 -24.42 3.10 -9.37
CA GLU A 285 -24.13 1.91 -10.19
C GLU A 285 -22.89 2.08 -11.07
N THR A 286 -22.62 3.31 -11.53
CA THR A 286 -21.40 3.60 -12.29
C THR A 286 -20.17 3.40 -11.42
N ILE A 287 -20.18 3.95 -10.20
CA ILE A 287 -19.06 3.80 -9.25
C ILE A 287 -18.88 2.35 -8.84
N ARG A 288 -19.97 1.66 -8.47
CA ARG A 288 -19.91 0.24 -8.10
C ARG A 288 -19.34 -0.62 -9.22
N GLY A 289 -19.70 -0.34 -10.48
CA GLY A 289 -19.16 -1.04 -11.65
C GLY A 289 -17.68 -0.79 -11.92
N LEU A 290 -17.11 0.30 -11.39
CA LEU A 290 -15.69 0.65 -11.54
C LEU A 290 -14.81 0.10 -10.42
N VAL A 291 -15.32 -0.05 -9.20
CA VAL A 291 -14.51 -0.41 -8.00
C VAL A 291 -13.78 -1.74 -8.16
N GLY A 292 -14.48 -2.82 -8.53
CA GLY A 292 -13.86 -4.14 -8.70
C GLY A 292 -12.76 -4.14 -9.78
N PRO A 293 -13.04 -3.67 -11.00
CA PRO A 293 -12.01 -3.52 -12.04
C PRO A 293 -10.86 -2.58 -11.65
N LEU A 294 -11.13 -1.53 -10.88
CA LEU A 294 -10.12 -0.57 -10.41
C LEU A 294 -9.20 -1.20 -9.36
N GLU A 295 -9.72 -2.06 -8.48
CA GLU A 295 -8.94 -2.84 -7.53
C GLU A 295 -7.91 -3.73 -8.25
N HIS A 296 -8.33 -4.43 -9.30
CA HIS A 296 -7.43 -5.21 -10.16
C HIS A 296 -6.40 -4.33 -10.87
N PHE A 297 -6.84 -3.17 -11.37
CA PHE A 297 -5.99 -2.21 -12.06
C PHE A 297 -4.88 -1.66 -11.14
N VAL A 298 -5.21 -1.28 -9.90
CA VAL A 298 -4.22 -0.80 -8.91
C VAL A 298 -3.22 -1.90 -8.57
N ARG A 299 -3.71 -3.12 -8.27
CA ARG A 299 -2.83 -4.27 -8.02
C ARG A 299 -1.83 -4.43 -9.16
N ASP A 300 -2.32 -4.54 -10.38
CA ASP A 300 -1.47 -4.81 -11.53
C ASP A 300 -0.46 -3.69 -11.80
N LEU A 301 -0.81 -2.42 -11.55
CA LEU A 301 0.12 -1.29 -11.63
C LEU A 301 1.25 -1.38 -10.60
N VAL A 302 0.91 -1.69 -9.34
CA VAL A 302 1.89 -1.86 -8.28
C VAL A 302 2.84 -3.01 -8.63
N LEU A 303 2.29 -4.15 -9.03
CA LEU A 303 3.08 -5.34 -9.34
C LEU A 303 4.01 -5.11 -10.54
N GLU A 304 3.48 -4.52 -11.63
CA GLU A 304 4.26 -4.18 -12.83
C GLU A 304 5.39 -3.19 -12.53
N ARG A 305 5.13 -2.14 -11.75
CA ARG A 305 6.15 -1.15 -11.35
C ARG A 305 7.29 -1.79 -10.56
N ASN A 306 7.00 -2.82 -9.78
CA ASN A 306 7.95 -3.51 -8.92
C ASN A 306 8.55 -4.77 -9.57
N GLY A 307 8.30 -5.00 -10.86
CA GLY A 307 8.82 -6.16 -11.59
C GLY A 307 8.33 -7.50 -11.04
N PHE A 308 7.22 -7.50 -10.31
CA PHE A 308 6.63 -8.70 -9.73
C PHE A 308 5.48 -9.17 -10.61
N GLN A 309 5.55 -10.39 -11.12
CA GLN A 309 4.43 -11.03 -11.80
C GLN A 309 4.11 -12.33 -11.07
N PRO A 310 3.01 -12.39 -10.29
CA PRO A 310 2.61 -13.61 -9.63
C PRO A 310 2.32 -14.65 -10.71
N ARG A 311 2.83 -15.87 -10.52
CA ARG A 311 2.54 -16.96 -11.45
C ARG A 311 1.03 -17.17 -11.48
N GLY A 312 0.43 -17.11 -12.67
CA GLY A 312 -0.97 -17.46 -12.83
C GLY A 312 -1.17 -18.94 -12.51
N ASP A 313 -2.11 -19.22 -11.62
CA ASP A 313 -2.72 -20.56 -11.48
C ASP A 313 -3.48 -20.95 -12.76
#